data_AF-A0A7S0I1I9-F1
#
_entry.id   AF-A0A7S0I1I9-F1
#
_cell.length_a   1.000
_cell.length_b   1.000
_cell.length_c   1.000
_cell.angle_alpha   90.00
_cell.angle_beta   90.00
_cell.angle_gamma   90.00
#
_symmetry.space_group_name_H-M   'P 1'
#
loop_
_entity.id
_entity.type
_entity.pdbx_description
1 polymer ?
#
loop_
_entity_poly.entity_id
_entity_poly.type
_entity_poly.pdbx_seq_one_letter_code
_entity_poly.pdbx_strand_id
1 'polypeptide(L)'
;YGLLEDQVAAARPPPTRQQLAAQGLLKDEGMVLILQILLMSECVAFIGSFSSNVAILVHDLMLARRAAQGEELHAIDVNGRVYCGCGASFCMQLERKAIRETGRPVKQIVEGFRY
;
A
#
# COMPACT_ATOMS: atom_id res chain seq x y z
N TYR A 1 20.02 46.40 15.62
CA TYR A 1 19.49 45.53 14.55
C TYR A 1 20.55 44.67 13.87
N GLY A 2 21.86 44.99 13.89
CA GLY A 2 22.89 44.19 13.19
C GLY A 2 23.30 42.84 13.82
N LEU A 3 23.03 42.58 15.11
CA LEU A 3 23.43 41.33 15.77
C LEU A 3 22.57 40.10 15.42
N LEU A 4 21.37 40.31 14.87
CA LEU A 4 20.47 39.23 14.44
C LEU A 4 20.75 38.78 13.00
N GLU A 5 21.22 39.68 12.14
CA GLU A 5 21.56 39.38 10.73
C GLU A 5 22.83 38.52 10.64
N ASP A 6 23.84 38.80 11.47
CA ASP A 6 25.08 38.02 11.53
C ASP A 6 24.87 36.58 12.06
N GLN A 7 23.89 36.38 12.96
CA GLN A 7 23.57 35.05 13.47
C GLN A 7 22.76 34.20 12.47
N VAL A 8 21.96 34.83 11.61
CA VAL A 8 21.24 34.16 10.52
C VAL A 8 22.20 33.79 9.38
N ALA A 9 23.22 34.61 9.12
CA ALA A 9 24.28 34.29 8.13
C ALA A 9 25.19 33.13 8.58
N ALA A 10 25.33 32.90 9.88
CA ALA A 10 26.09 31.78 10.46
C ALA A 10 25.28 30.48 10.58
N ALA A 11 23.97 30.51 10.27
CA ALA A 11 23.16 29.29 10.25
C ALA A 11 23.63 28.41 9.10
N ARG A 12 24.10 27.20 9.41
CA ARG A 12 24.45 26.20 8.39
C ARG A 12 23.26 26.08 7.42
N PRO A 13 23.52 26.07 6.10
CA PRO A 13 22.45 25.88 5.14
C PRO A 13 21.71 24.58 5.49
N PRO A 14 20.37 24.57 5.35
CA PRO A 14 19.59 23.38 5.64
C PRO A 14 20.16 22.20 4.84
N PRO A 15 20.24 21.00 5.44
CA PRO A 15 20.82 19.84 4.78
C PRO A 15 20.08 19.58 3.47
N THR A 16 20.84 19.30 2.41
CA THR A 16 20.26 19.01 1.11
C THR A 16 19.53 17.67 1.14
N ARG A 17 18.59 17.47 0.21
CA ARG A 17 17.85 16.19 0.09
C ARG A 17 18.79 14.98 -0.02
N GLN A 18 19.94 15.12 -0.69
CA GLN A 18 20.94 14.06 -0.79
C GLN A 18 21.64 13.79 0.56
N GLN A 19 21.92 14.81 1.36
CA GLN A 19 22.48 14.63 2.71
C GLN A 19 21.48 13.95 3.65
N LEU A 20 20.20 14.33 3.56
CA LEU A 20 19.13 13.67 4.31
C LEU A 20 18.94 12.21 3.86
N ALA A 21 19.02 11.94 2.54
CA ALA A 21 18.92 10.59 1.99
C ALA A 21 20.05 9.68 2.48
N ALA A 22 21.30 10.19 2.45
CA ALA A 22 22.49 9.46 2.88
C ALA A 22 22.47 9.13 4.39
N GLN A 23 21.75 9.93 5.18
CA GLN A 23 21.53 9.69 6.61
C GLN A 23 20.29 8.84 6.90
N GLY A 24 19.55 8.39 5.87
CA GLY A 24 18.31 7.64 6.04
C GLY A 24 17.17 8.46 6.66
N LEU A 25 17.28 9.80 6.65
CA LEU A 25 16.31 10.73 7.25
C LEU A 25 15.20 11.15 6.28
N LEU A 26 15.23 10.64 5.04
CA LEU A 26 14.13 10.82 4.12
C LEU A 26 13.06 9.76 4.36
N LYS A 27 11.83 10.22 4.46
CA LYS A 27 10.65 9.38 4.40
C LYS A 27 10.60 8.70 3.02
N ASP A 28 10.62 7.38 3.03
CA ASP A 28 10.29 6.60 1.84
C ASP A 28 8.76 6.63 1.66
N GLU A 29 8.30 7.49 0.75
CA GLU A 29 6.87 7.66 0.45
C GLU A 29 6.22 6.35 -0.03
N GLY A 30 6.98 5.47 -0.69
CA GLY A 30 6.51 4.16 -1.11
C GLY A 30 6.26 3.26 0.09
N MET A 31 7.20 3.20 1.03
CA MET A 31 7.04 2.44 2.27
C MET A 31 5.92 3.00 3.15
N VAL A 32 5.74 4.32 3.19
CA VAL A 32 4.62 4.92 3.93
C VAL A 32 3.29 4.57 3.31
N LEU A 33 3.17 4.56 1.98
CA LEU A 33 1.96 4.11 1.31
C LEU A 33 1.67 2.63 1.61
N ILE A 34 2.69 1.77 1.58
CA ILE A 34 2.55 0.34 1.91
C ILE A 34 2.07 0.18 3.36
N LEU A 35 2.69 0.87 4.32
CA LEU A 35 2.29 0.81 5.73
C LEU A 35 0.86 1.31 5.93
N GLN A 36 0.48 2.40 5.24
CA GLN A 36 -0.88 2.93 5.33
C GLN A 36 -1.92 1.92 4.82
N ILE A 37 -1.65 1.25 3.70
CA ILE A 37 -2.53 0.19 3.16
C ILE A 37 -2.66 -0.96 4.16
N LEU A 38 -1.55 -1.43 4.73
CA LEU A 38 -1.54 -2.53 5.69
C LEU A 38 -2.36 -2.16 6.94
N LEU A 39 -2.10 -0.99 7.54
CA LEU A 39 -2.82 -0.53 8.73
C LEU A 39 -4.32 -0.35 8.48
N MET A 40 -4.70 0.24 7.34
CA MET A 40 -6.10 0.40 6.99
C MET A 40 -6.79 -0.95 6.77
N SER A 41 -6.08 -1.95 6.22
CA SER A 41 -6.63 -3.29 6.02
C SER A 41 -6.88 -4.08 7.31
N GLU A 42 -6.39 -3.61 8.46
CA GLU A 42 -6.66 -4.21 9.76
C GLU A 42 -7.93 -3.68 10.43
N CYS A 43 -8.52 -2.63 9.87
CA CYS A 43 -9.70 -2.01 10.43
C CYS A 43 -10.91 -2.95 10.37
N VAL A 44 -11.81 -2.84 11.34
CA VAL A 44 -13.04 -3.66 11.38
C VAL A 44 -13.98 -3.29 10.23
N ALA A 45 -13.99 -2.01 9.86
CA ALA A 45 -14.75 -1.47 8.74
C ALA A 45 -13.89 -0.45 7.98
N PHE A 46 -14.12 -0.34 6.68
CA PHE A 46 -13.43 0.60 5.80
C PHE A 46 -14.46 1.41 5.01
N ILE A 47 -14.30 2.73 5.04
CA ILE A 47 -15.09 3.66 4.23
C ILE A 47 -14.13 4.32 3.26
N GLY A 48 -14.35 4.09 1.97
CA GLY A 48 -13.50 4.61 0.92
C GLY A 48 -14.22 4.70 -0.41
N SER A 49 -13.59 5.38 -1.36
CA SER A 49 -14.06 5.44 -2.75
C SER A 49 -13.35 4.37 -3.57
N PHE A 50 -14.09 3.44 -4.17
CA PHE A 50 -13.51 2.40 -5.05
C PHE A 50 -13.09 2.93 -6.42
N SER A 51 -13.22 4.23 -6.67
CA SER A 51 -12.44 4.91 -7.72
C SER A 51 -10.94 5.00 -7.40
N SER A 52 -10.53 4.74 -6.15
CA SER A 52 -9.14 4.76 -5.71
C SER A 52 -8.53 3.36 -5.72
N ASN A 53 -7.39 3.20 -6.41
CA ASN A 53 -6.60 1.97 -6.36
C ASN A 53 -6.15 1.61 -4.93
N VAL A 54 -5.91 2.61 -4.07
CA VAL A 54 -5.55 2.38 -2.67
C VAL A 54 -6.73 1.77 -1.91
N ALA A 55 -7.95 2.26 -2.14
CA ALA A 55 -9.15 1.72 -1.51
C ALA A 55 -9.43 0.28 -1.96
N ILE A 56 -9.19 -0.02 -3.24
CA ILE A 56 -9.29 -1.38 -3.78
C ILE A 56 -8.27 -2.31 -3.09
N LEU A 57 -7.00 -1.90 -2.98
CA LEU A 57 -5.97 -2.70 -2.34
C LEU A 57 -6.24 -2.95 -0.85
N VAL A 58 -6.70 -1.93 -0.14
CA VAL A 58 -7.11 -2.06 1.27
C VAL A 58 -8.25 -3.05 1.40
N HIS A 59 -9.28 -2.93 0.56
CA HIS A 59 -10.39 -3.89 0.52
C HIS A 59 -9.91 -5.31 0.22
N ASP A 60 -9.04 -5.48 -0.77
CA ASP A 60 -8.59 -6.80 -1.19
C ASP A 60 -7.80 -7.50 -0.07
N LEU A 61 -7.00 -6.75 0.68
CA LEU A 61 -6.31 -7.26 1.87
C LEU A 61 -7.27 -7.58 3.02
N MET A 62 -8.27 -6.74 3.27
CA MET A 62 -9.32 -7.04 4.24
C MET A 62 -10.05 -8.33 3.88
N LEU A 63 -10.43 -8.49 2.61
CA LEU A 63 -11.14 -9.66 2.12
C LEU A 63 -10.29 -10.92 2.25
N ALA A 64 -9.01 -10.87 1.87
CA ALA A 64 -8.10 -12.00 2.01
C ALA A 64 -7.97 -12.46 3.48
N ARG A 65 -7.87 -11.51 4.42
CA ARG A 65 -7.83 -11.82 5.86
C ARG A 65 -9.11 -12.46 6.37
N ARG A 66 -10.26 -11.86 6.06
CA ARG A 66 -11.58 -12.38 6.50
C ARG A 66 -11.84 -13.75 5.90
N ALA A 67 -11.51 -13.96 4.61
CA ALA A 67 -11.60 -15.26 3.96
C ALA A 67 -10.73 -16.32 4.64
N ALA A 68 -9.50 -15.97 5.06
CA ALA A 68 -8.63 -16.88 5.82
C ALA A 68 -9.21 -17.26 7.21
N GLN A 69 -10.06 -16.40 7.77
CA GLN A 69 -10.77 -16.63 9.03
C GLN A 69 -12.16 -17.30 8.85
N GLY A 70 -12.60 -17.50 7.60
CA GLY A 70 -13.95 -17.99 7.29
C GLY A 70 -15.06 -16.96 7.55
N GLU A 71 -14.72 -15.67 7.57
CA GLU A 71 -15.65 -14.57 7.80
C GLU A 71 -16.04 -13.88 6.49
N GLU A 72 -17.27 -13.37 6.43
CA GLU A 72 -17.76 -12.57 5.30
C GLU A 72 -17.38 -11.10 5.49
N LEU A 73 -16.91 -10.47 4.40
CA LEU A 73 -16.65 -9.03 4.35
C LEU A 73 -17.70 -8.35 3.49
N HIS A 74 -18.37 -7.36 4.05
CA HIS A 74 -19.23 -6.44 3.31
C HIS A 74 -18.53 -5.10 3.20
N ALA A 75 -18.37 -4.61 1.97
CA ALA A 75 -17.75 -3.32 1.72
C ALA A 75 -18.61 -2.48 0.78
N ILE A 76 -18.92 -1.28 1.24
CA ILE A 76 -19.79 -0.32 0.57
C ILE A 76 -18.99 0.97 0.39
N ASP A 77 -18.89 1.44 -0.85
CA ASP A 77 -18.29 2.71 -1.22
C ASP A 77 -19.05 3.87 -0.57
N VAL A 78 -18.41 5.04 -0.44
CA VAL A 78 -19.09 6.31 -0.14
C VAL A 78 -20.25 6.64 -1.09
N ASN A 79 -20.26 6.07 -2.29
CA ASN A 79 -21.35 6.18 -3.28
C ASN A 79 -22.39 5.04 -3.20
N GLY A 80 -22.35 4.18 -2.18
CA GLY A 80 -23.26 3.05 -2.05
C GLY A 80 -22.98 1.87 -2.98
N ARG A 81 -21.82 1.85 -3.65
CA ARG A 81 -21.42 0.77 -4.56
C ARG A 81 -20.80 -0.38 -3.78
N VAL A 82 -21.17 -1.60 -4.11
CA VAL A 82 -20.53 -2.81 -3.57
C VAL A 82 -19.38 -3.22 -4.49
N TYR A 83 -18.20 -3.46 -3.93
CA TYR A 83 -17.06 -3.97 -4.68
C TYR A 83 -16.92 -5.49 -4.51
N CYS A 84 -16.66 -6.19 -5.61
CA CYS A 84 -16.71 -7.66 -5.67
C CYS A 84 -15.47 -8.36 -5.10
N GLY A 85 -14.37 -7.64 -4.82
CA GLY A 85 -13.11 -8.26 -4.37
C GLY A 85 -12.40 -9.06 -5.47
N CYS A 86 -12.68 -8.74 -6.72
CA CYS A 86 -12.19 -9.47 -7.87
C CYS A 86 -10.65 -9.47 -7.94
N GLY A 87 -10.00 -8.40 -7.43
CA GLY A 87 -8.55 -8.31 -7.26
C GLY A 87 -8.00 -9.25 -6.18
N ALA A 88 -8.65 -9.35 -5.02
CA ALA A 88 -8.27 -10.31 -3.97
C ALA A 88 -8.37 -11.76 -4.44
N SER A 89 -9.45 -12.09 -5.18
CA SER A 89 -9.64 -13.42 -5.77
C SER A 89 -8.48 -13.75 -6.72
N PHE A 90 -8.05 -12.80 -7.55
CA PHE A 90 -6.88 -12.97 -8.41
C PHE A 90 -5.59 -13.20 -7.60
N CYS A 91 -5.33 -12.40 -6.55
CA CYS A 91 -4.16 -12.57 -5.68
C CYS A 91 -4.12 -13.96 -5.02
N MET A 92 -5.25 -14.44 -4.51
CA MET A 92 -5.36 -15.77 -3.92
C MET A 92 -5.14 -16.89 -4.95
N GLN A 93 -5.67 -16.74 -6.17
CA GLN A 93 -5.42 -17.71 -7.25
C GLN A 93 -3.95 -17.73 -7.66
N LEU A 94 -3.33 -16.56 -7.76
CA LEU A 94 -1.91 -16.40 -8.06
C LEU A 94 -1.04 -17.07 -7.00
N GLU A 95 -1.32 -16.86 -5.72
CA GLU A 95 -0.62 -17.50 -4.60
C GLU A 95 -0.74 -19.04 -4.65
N ARG A 96 -1.97 -19.56 -4.80
CA ARG A 96 -2.20 -21.01 -4.93
C ARG A 96 -1.50 -21.62 -6.15
N LYS A 97 -1.34 -20.84 -7.23
CA LYS A 97 -0.63 -21.27 -8.43
C LYS A 97 0.89 -21.23 -8.21
N ALA A 98 1.41 -20.20 -7.55
CA ALA A 98 2.83 -20.09 -7.20
C ALA A 98 3.31 -21.21 -6.27
N ILE A 99 2.49 -21.61 -5.28
CA ILE A 99 2.78 -22.76 -4.40
C ILE A 99 2.84 -24.08 -5.18
N ARG A 100 2.00 -24.23 -6.22
CA ARG A 100 2.00 -25.44 -7.07
C ARG A 100 3.11 -25.43 -8.11
N GLU A 101 3.56 -24.25 -8.53
CA GLU A 101 4.54 -24.04 -9.58
C GLU A 101 5.85 -23.44 -9.01
N THR A 102 6.37 -24.00 -7.91
CA THR A 102 7.56 -23.49 -7.18
C THR A 102 8.83 -23.37 -8.03
N GLY A 103 8.92 -24.11 -9.14
CA GLY A 103 10.04 -24.05 -10.09
C GLY A 103 9.94 -22.92 -11.13
N ARG A 104 8.86 -22.13 -11.14
CA ARG A 104 8.65 -21.08 -12.14
C ARG A 104 8.77 -19.68 -11.55
N PRO A 105 9.37 -18.72 -12.27
CA PRO A 105 9.36 -17.32 -11.88
C PRO A 105 7.94 -16.76 -11.81
N VAL A 106 7.67 -15.90 -10.83
CA VAL A 106 6.36 -15.23 -10.64
C VAL A 106 5.83 -14.58 -11.92
N LYS A 107 6.72 -13.96 -12.72
CA LYS A 107 6.36 -13.36 -14.02
C LYS A 107 5.67 -14.36 -14.96
N GLN A 108 6.20 -15.58 -15.08
CA GLN A 108 5.61 -16.61 -15.95
C GLN A 108 4.27 -17.13 -15.41
N ILE A 109 4.13 -17.17 -14.08
CA ILE A 109 2.87 -17.58 -13.44
C ILE A 109 1.78 -16.54 -13.74
N VAL A 110 2.10 -15.25 -13.65
CA VAL A 110 1.20 -14.12 -13.96
C VAL A 110 0.80 -14.12 -15.44
N GLU A 111 1.75 -14.35 -16.35
CA GLU A 111 1.47 -14.45 -17.79
C GLU A 111 0.44 -15.55 -18.12
N GLY A 112 0.39 -16.61 -17.32
CA GLY A 112 -0.60 -17.69 -17.44
C GLY A 112 -2.02 -17.34 -17.03
N PHE A 113 -2.32 -16.10 -16.63
CA PHE A 113 -3.68 -15.60 -16.36
C PHE A 113 -4.17 -14.61 -17.44
N ARG A 114 -3.39 -14.37 -18.49
CA ARG A 114 -3.75 -13.44 -19.58
C ARG A 114 -4.72 -14.03 -20.62
N TYR A 115 -5.23 -15.24 -20.41
CA TYR A 115 -6.14 -15.99 -21.29
C TYR A 115 -7.22 -16.67 -20.45
#